data_AF-A0A956MF25-F1
#
_entry.id   AF-A0A956MF25-F1
#
_cell.length_a   1.000
_cell.length_b   1.000
_cell.length_c   1.000
_cell.angle_alpha   90.00
_cell.angle_beta   90.00
_cell.angle_gamma   90.00
#
_symmetry.space_group_name_H-M   'P 1'
#
loop_
_entity.id
_entity.type
_entity.pdbx_description
1 polymer ?
#
loop_
_entity_poly.entity_id
_entity_poly.type
_entity_poly.pdbx_seq_one_letter_code
_entity_poly.pdbx_strand_id
1 'polypeptide(L)'
;MAHLMGLGAMLMAFWLFLSGHYTLFITSLGVVSIVLVTYIAHRMDVADRESIPLHLTLRTPLYLPWLAWETLKANWDVLKVCLRPNLDIDPAFGR
;
A
#
# COMPACT_ATOMS: atom_id res chain seq x y z
N MET A 1 13.00 17.03 -6.10
CA MET A 1 12.03 17.83 -5.32
C MET A 1 10.64 17.21 -5.28
N ALA A 2 9.95 16.97 -6.41
CA ALA A 2 8.61 16.38 -6.41
C ALA A 2 8.51 15.02 -5.69
N HIS A 3 9.52 14.15 -5.80
CA HIS A 3 9.56 12.86 -5.10
C HIS A 3 9.64 12.99 -3.58
N LEU A 4 10.41 13.96 -3.07
CA LEU A 4 10.52 14.24 -1.63
C LEU A 4 9.22 14.82 -1.06
N MET A 5 8.54 15.66 -1.84
CA MET A 5 7.22 16.19 -1.50
C MET A 5 6.18 15.06 -1.45
N GLY A 6 6.21 14.16 -2.44
CA GLY A 6 5.36 12.96 -2.45
C GLY A 6 5.64 12.01 -1.27
N LEU A 7 6.92 11.80 -0.94
CA LEU A 7 7.35 11.03 0.22
C LEU A 7 6.79 11.65 1.51
N GLY A 8 7.04 12.94 1.75
CA GLY A 8 6.54 13.63 2.95
C GLY A 8 5.02 13.62 3.06
N ALA A 9 4.31 13.81 1.95
CA ALA A 9 2.85 13.73 1.90
C ALA A 9 2.33 12.32 2.22
N MET A 10 2.96 11.28 1.66
CA MET A 10 2.59 9.89 1.95
C MET A 10 2.88 9.52 3.41
N LEU A 11 4.02 9.91 3.97
CA LEU A 11 4.33 9.70 5.38
C LEU A 11 3.32 10.41 6.30
N MET A 12 2.92 11.64 5.96
CA MET A 12 1.90 12.38 6.72
C MET A 12 0.55 11.68 6.66
N ALA A 13 0.11 11.29 5.46
CA ALA A 13 -1.16 10.59 5.27
C ALA A 13 -1.17 9.24 6.00
N PHE A 14 -0.08 8.48 5.91
CA PHE A 14 0.07 7.19 6.60
C PHE A 14 0.06 7.36 8.13
N TRP A 15 0.79 8.35 8.63
CA TRP A 15 0.80 8.66 10.07
C TRP A 15 -0.58 9.07 10.57
N LEU A 16 -1.28 9.97 9.87
CA LEU A 16 -2.65 10.38 10.24
C LEU A 16 -3.63 9.21 10.19
N PHE A 17 -3.54 8.38 9.15
CA PHE A 17 -4.39 7.20 8.97
C PHE A 17 -4.23 6.22 10.14
N LEU A 18 -3.00 5.99 10.60
CA LEU A 18 -2.72 5.08 11.70
C LEU A 18 -3.01 5.71 13.08
N SER A 19 -2.72 6.99 13.24
CA SER A 19 -2.78 7.67 14.55
C SER A 19 -4.18 8.16 14.89
N GLY A 20 -4.91 8.75 13.94
CA GLY A 20 -6.22 9.37 14.20
C GLY A 20 -6.20 10.60 15.12
N HIS A 21 -5.03 11.16 15.43
CA HIS A 21 -4.88 12.34 16.29
C HIS A 21 -4.80 13.61 15.45
N TYR A 22 -5.63 14.60 15.81
CA TYR A 22 -5.73 15.90 15.12
C TYR A 22 -5.45 17.10 16.02
N THR A 23 -4.98 16.86 17.25
CA THR A 23 -4.59 17.94 18.17
C THR A 23 -3.35 18.66 17.67
N LEU A 24 -3.41 20.00 17.64
CA LEU A 24 -2.37 20.86 17.06
C LEU A 24 -0.95 20.55 17.56
N PHE A 25 -0.82 20.22 18.85
CA PHE A 25 0.46 19.87 19.47
C PHE A 25 1.07 18.57 18.92
N ILE A 26 0.27 17.52 18.77
CA ILE A 26 0.76 16.22 18.28
C ILE A 26 1.03 16.30 16.77
N THR A 27 0.15 16.99 16.04
CA THR A 27 0.31 17.18 14.60
C THR A 27 1.56 17.98 14.26
N SER A 28 1.89 19.03 15.02
CA SER A 28 3.11 19.82 14.77
C SER A 28 4.38 19.00 15.02
N LEU A 29 4.41 18.17 16.05
CA LEU A 29 5.51 17.22 16.30
C LEU A 29 5.64 16.21 15.15
N GLY A 30 4.52 15.71 14.64
CA GLY A 30 4.47 14.84 13.45
C GLY A 30 5.07 15.52 12.22
N VAL A 31 4.68 16.77 11.93
CA VAL A 31 5.24 17.58 10.83
C VAL A 31 6.76 17.71 10.97
N VAL A 32 7.26 18.09 12.14
CA VAL A 32 8.70 18.26 12.38
C VAL A 32 9.45 16.95 12.16
N SER A 33 8.91 15.83 12.65
CA SER A 33 9.48 14.50 12.43
C SER A 33 9.57 14.14 10.94
N ILE A 34 8.49 14.37 10.19
CA ILE A 34 8.45 14.06 8.74
C ILE A 34 9.44 14.94 7.96
N VAL A 35 9.58 16.22 8.32
CA VAL A 35 10.60 17.10 7.73
C VAL A 35 12.00 16.55 7.98
N LEU A 36 12.30 16.12 9.21
CA LEU A 36 13.59 15.54 9.57
C LEU A 36 13.87 14.25 8.77
N VAL A 37 12.90 13.33 8.69
CA VAL A 37 13.04 12.08 7.93
C VAL A 37 13.26 12.37 6.44
N THR A 38 12.50 13.30 5.87
CA THR A 38 12.62 13.69 4.46
C THR A 38 13.97 14.33 4.17
N TYR A 39 14.49 15.14 5.10
CA TYR A 39 15.83 15.72 5.01
C TYR A 39 16.93 14.65 5.03
N ILE A 40 16.82 13.66 5.91
CA ILE A 40 17.76 12.53 5.96
C ILE A 40 17.68 11.71 4.68
N ALA A 41 16.49 11.39 4.19
CA ALA A 41 16.27 10.63 2.96
C ALA A 41 16.84 11.36 1.73
N HIS A 42 16.70 12.69 1.67
CA HIS A 42 17.34 13.53 0.66
C HIS A 42 18.87 13.47 0.78
N ARG A 43 19.42 13.58 1.98
CA ARG A 43 20.87 13.53 2.21
C ARG A 43 21.49 12.17 1.84
N MET A 44 20.72 11.09 1.96
CA MET A 44 21.17 9.73 1.61
C MET A 44 20.95 9.38 0.13
N ASP A 45 20.37 10.29 -0.67
CA ASP A 45 20.00 10.06 -2.08
C ASP A 45 19.13 8.80 -2.30
N VAL A 46 18.40 8.37 -1.25
CA VAL A 46 17.55 7.17 -1.29
C VAL A 46 16.30 7.42 -2.14
N ALA A 47 15.87 8.68 -2.25
CA ALA A 47 14.71 9.10 -3.02
C ALA A 47 15.09 9.36 -4.48
N ASP A 48 15.69 8.35 -5.11
CA ASP A 48 16.16 8.43 -6.49
C ASP A 48 14.99 8.37 -7.49
N ARG A 49 15.21 8.88 -8.71
CA ARG A 49 14.18 9.06 -9.76
C ARG A 49 13.39 7.81 -10.18
N GLU A 50 13.81 6.62 -9.75
CA GLU A 50 13.13 5.35 -10.02
C GLU A 50 12.08 4.95 -8.97
N SER A 51 12.13 5.56 -7.77
CA SER A 51 11.31 5.13 -6.61
C SER A 51 9.82 5.44 -6.72
N ILE A 52 9.43 6.38 -7.58
CA ILE A 52 8.02 6.71 -7.82
C ILE A 52 7.80 6.88 -9.32
N PRO A 53 7.41 5.81 -10.04
CA PRO A 53 6.83 5.98 -11.36
C PRO A 53 5.46 6.64 -11.18
N LEU A 54 5.43 7.97 -11.03
CA LEU A 54 4.22 8.79 -10.87
C LEU A 54 3.21 8.56 -12.00
N HIS A 55 3.65 7.98 -13.12
CA HIS A 55 2.81 7.54 -14.23
C HIS A 55 2.05 6.21 -13.95
N LEU A 56 2.60 5.26 -13.17
CA LEU A 56 1.88 4.02 -12.82
C LEU A 56 0.90 4.21 -11.65
N THR A 57 1.09 5.24 -10.83
CA THR A 57 0.44 5.41 -9.52
C THR A 57 -1.08 5.60 -9.55
N LEU A 58 -1.67 6.07 -10.65
CA LEU A 58 -3.14 6.26 -10.74
C LEU A 58 -3.91 4.97 -11.03
N ARG A 59 -3.29 3.98 -11.68
CA ARG A 59 -3.97 2.69 -11.99
C ARG A 59 -3.83 1.68 -10.85
N THR A 60 -2.78 1.77 -10.05
CA THR A 60 -2.55 0.87 -8.91
C THR A 60 -3.70 0.85 -7.89
N PRO A 61 -4.21 1.98 -7.38
CA PRO A 61 -5.30 1.96 -6.40
C PRO A 61 -6.62 1.46 -6.99
N LEU A 62 -6.83 1.56 -8.31
CA LEU A 62 -7.98 0.97 -9.00
C LEU A 62 -7.82 -0.53 -9.22
N TYR A 63 -6.59 -1.00 -9.38
CA TYR A 63 -6.28 -2.42 -9.52
C TYR A 63 -6.42 -3.18 -8.19
N LEU A 64 -6.08 -2.56 -7.06
CA LEU A 64 -6.19 -3.16 -5.73
C LEU A 64 -7.58 -3.76 -5.40
N PRO A 65 -8.72 -3.03 -5.56
CA PRO A 65 -10.03 -3.60 -5.29
C PRO A 65 -10.40 -4.71 -6.27
N TRP A 66 -10.00 -4.61 -7.53
CA TRP A 66 -10.19 -5.69 -8.50
C TRP A 66 -9.41 -6.94 -8.08
N LEU A 67 -8.14 -6.80 -7.72
CA LEU A 67 -7.30 -7.90 -7.26
C LEU A 67 -7.84 -8.53 -5.97
N ALA A 68 -8.31 -7.70 -5.03
CA ALA A 68 -8.96 -8.18 -3.81
C ALA A 68 -10.22 -8.99 -4.15
N TRP A 69 -11.03 -8.53 -5.11
CA TRP A 69 -12.22 -9.25 -5.56
C TRP A 69 -11.89 -10.60 -6.22
N GLU A 70 -10.88 -10.65 -7.10
CA GLU A 70 -10.40 -11.91 -7.67
C GLU A 70 -9.88 -12.87 -6.58
N THR A 71 -9.18 -12.35 -5.58
CA THR A 71 -8.68 -13.13 -4.44
C THR A 71 -9.83 -13.70 -3.61
N LEU A 72 -10.89 -12.91 -3.36
CA LEU A 72 -12.08 -13.38 -2.65
C LEU A 72 -12.82 -14.47 -3.42
N LYS A 73 -12.97 -14.32 -4.74
CA LYS A 73 -13.60 -15.36 -5.60
C LYS A 73 -12.81 -16.67 -5.56
N ALA A 74 -11.49 -16.59 -5.75
CA ALA A 74 -10.63 -17.77 -5.70
C ALA A 74 -10.73 -18.50 -4.35
N ASN A 75 -10.69 -17.75 -3.24
CA ASN A 75 -10.84 -18.34 -1.91
C ASN A 75 -12.25 -18.90 -1.66
N TRP A 76 -13.28 -18.26 -2.19
CA TRP A 76 -14.65 -18.76 -2.10
C TRP A 76 -14.83 -20.10 -2.82
N ASP A 77 -14.20 -20.25 -3.98
CA ASP A 77 -14.20 -21.51 -4.73
C ASP A 77 -13.49 -22.62 -3.95
N VAL A 78 -12.33 -22.34 -3.37
CA VAL A 78 -11.62 -23.28 -2.49
C VAL A 78 -12.45 -23.62 -1.24
N LEU A 79 -13.07 -22.63 -0.59
CA LEU A 79 -13.90 -22.82 0.60
C LEU A 79 -15.09 -23.75 0.32
N LYS A 80 -15.76 -23.58 -0.83
CA LYS A 80 -16.83 -24.50 -1.26
C LYS A 80 -16.34 -25.93 -1.42
N VAL A 81 -15.13 -26.14 -1.95
CA VAL A 81 -14.53 -27.48 -2.09
C VAL A 81 -14.22 -28.08 -0.72
N CYS A 82 -13.60 -27.31 0.18
CA CYS A 82 -13.26 -27.79 1.52
C CYS A 82 -14.49 -28.17 2.38
N LEU A 83 -15.62 -27.49 2.20
CA LEU A 83 -16.86 -27.75 2.96
C LEU A 83 -17.72 -28.87 2.36
N ARG A 84 -17.42 -29.34 1.14
CA ARG A 84 -18.18 -30.44 0.53
C ARG A 84 -17.82 -31.77 1.21
N PRO A 85 -18.82 -32.61 1.53
CA PRO A 85 -18.57 -33.92 2.14
C PRO A 85 -17.92 -34.91 1.16
N ASN A 86 -17.97 -34.65 -0.15
CA ASN A 86 -17.28 -35.42 -1.17
C ASN A 86 -16.28 -34.53 -1.91
N LEU A 87 -15.04 -34.98 -2.00
CA LEU A 87 -13.91 -34.22 -2.52
C LEU A 87 -13.68 -34.59 -3.99
N ASP A 88 -14.35 -33.88 -4.89
CA ASP A 88 -14.22 -34.05 -6.35
C ASP A 88 -13.23 -33.01 -6.90
N ILE A 89 -11.94 -33.32 -6.81
CA ILE A 89 -10.83 -32.50 -7.33
C ILE A 89 -9.92 -33.35 -8.21
N ASP A 90 -9.74 -32.94 -9.46
CA ASP A 90 -8.87 -33.58 -10.45
C ASP A 90 -7.64 -32.67 -10.71
N PRO A 91 -6.47 -32.97 -10.11
CA PRO A 91 -5.28 -32.14 -10.26
C PRO A 91 -4.70 -32.27 -11.67
N ALA A 92 -4.72 -31.18 -12.43
CA ALA A 92 -4.05 -31.07 -13.73
C ALA A 92 -2.93 -30.02 -13.67
N PHE A 93 -1.80 -30.31 -14.31
CA PHE A 93 -0.77 -29.30 -14.56
C PHE A 93 -1.23 -28.37 -15.68
N GLY A 94 -1.14 -27.05 -15.44
CA GLY A 94 -1.26 -26.06 -16.49
C GLY A 94 -0.18 -26.31 -17.55
N ARG A 95 -0.58 -26.25 -18.82
CA ARG A 95 0.33 -26.43 -19.96
C ARG A 95 1.46 -25.42 -19.97
#